data_AF-A0A2N3UC79-F1
#
_entry.id   AF-A0A2N3UC79-F1
#
_cell.length_a   1.000
_cell.length_b   1.000
_cell.length_c   1.000
_cell.angle_alpha   90.00
_cell.angle_beta   90.00
_cell.angle_gamma   90.00
#
_symmetry.space_group_name_H-M   'P 1'
#
loop_
_entity.id
_entity.type
_entity.pdbx_description
1 polymer ?
#
loop_
_entity_poly.entity_id
_entity_poly.type
_entity_poly.pdbx_seq_one_letter_code
_entity_poly.pdbx_strand_id
1 'polypeptide(L)'
;MKYKIVENSPFARIARLVLKSSNVAMVLGKTIHLSGVKREGFLKDKGWLAHELCHIRQFQEYGFFRFLWLYLRESMRVGYYNNKYEVEARIAGLKGEIDLPVAQKADSSINPTELPIPVDVKKET
;
A
#
# COMPACT_ATOMS: atom_id res chain seq x y z
N MET A 1 2.59 -13.26 13.97
CA MET A 1 1.40 -12.38 13.88
C MET A 1 0.25 -13.17 13.25
N LYS A 2 -0.92 -13.23 13.89
CA LYS A 2 -2.12 -13.88 13.36
C LYS A 2 -3.02 -12.82 12.71
N TYR A 3 -3.13 -12.82 11.38
CA TYR A 3 -3.99 -11.91 10.63
C TYR A 3 -5.09 -12.70 9.89
N LYS A 4 -6.22 -12.04 9.61
CA LYS A 4 -7.35 -12.63 8.87
C LYS A 4 -7.54 -11.89 7.56
N ILE A 5 -7.75 -12.61 6.46
CA ILE A 5 -8.08 -12.01 5.16
C ILE A 5 -9.56 -12.25 4.90
N VAL A 6 -10.30 -11.19 4.56
CA VAL A 6 -11.72 -11.23 4.23
C VAL A 6 -11.90 -10.60 2.86
N GLU A 7 -12.38 -11.39 1.90
CA GLU A 7 -12.71 -10.93 0.56
C GLU A 7 -14.11 -10.31 0.51
N ASN A 8 -14.35 -9.39 -0.43
CA ASN A 8 -15.65 -8.77 -0.69
C ASN A 8 -16.30 -8.12 0.54
N SER A 9 -15.48 -7.54 1.41
CA SER A 9 -15.98 -6.83 2.59
C SER A 9 -16.74 -5.55 2.20
N PRO A 10 -17.88 -5.22 2.85
CA PRO A 10 -18.59 -3.96 2.65
C PRO A 10 -17.69 -2.74 2.85
N PHE A 11 -16.77 -2.80 3.83
CA PHE A 11 -15.81 -1.73 4.10
C PHE A 11 -14.83 -1.53 2.94
N ALA A 12 -14.31 -2.62 2.37
CA ALA A 12 -13.42 -2.55 1.22
C ALA A 12 -14.15 -2.09 -0.05
N ARG A 13 -15.46 -2.36 -0.17
CA ARG A 13 -16.29 -1.80 -1.26
C ARG A 13 -16.43 -0.27 -1.14
N ILE A 14 -16.64 0.25 0.06
CA ILE A 14 -16.68 1.70 0.30
C ILE A 14 -15.31 2.31 -0.03
N ALA A 15 -14.22 1.70 0.45
CA ALA A 15 -12.87 2.14 0.16
C ALA A 15 -12.57 2.18 -1.35
N ARG A 16 -13.05 1.18 -2.11
CA ARG A 16 -12.97 1.14 -3.58
C ARG A 16 -13.63 2.33 -4.25
N LEU A 17 -14.80 2.75 -3.76
CA LEU A 17 -15.52 3.93 -4.28
C LEU A 17 -14.77 5.22 -3.97
N VAL A 18 -14.16 5.32 -2.78
CA VAL A 18 -13.41 6.50 -2.34
C VAL A 18 -12.08 6.63 -3.09
N LEU A 19 -11.34 5.53 -3.24
CA LEU A 19 -10.03 5.50 -3.90
C LEU A 19 -10.12 5.43 -5.42
N LYS A 20 -11.32 5.20 -5.98
CA LYS A 20 -11.57 4.99 -7.43
C LYS A 20 -10.66 3.94 -8.08
N SER A 21 -10.13 3.00 -7.29
CA SER A 21 -9.25 1.93 -7.77
C SER A 21 -10.04 0.65 -7.97
N SER A 22 -9.68 -0.15 -8.98
CA SER A 22 -10.32 -1.45 -9.22
C SER A 22 -10.03 -2.47 -8.14
N ASN A 23 -8.81 -2.42 -7.58
CA ASN A 23 -8.30 -3.35 -6.58
C ASN A 23 -7.91 -2.58 -5.33
N VAL A 24 -8.48 -2.95 -4.19
CA VAL A 24 -8.23 -2.29 -2.90
C VAL A 24 -8.04 -3.34 -1.81
N ALA A 25 -7.00 -3.13 -1.02
CA ALA A 25 -6.81 -3.79 0.27
C ALA A 25 -6.91 -2.71 1.36
N MET A 26 -7.53 -3.07 2.48
CA MET A 26 -7.67 -2.19 3.63
C MET A 26 -7.49 -2.98 4.90
N VAL A 27 -6.63 -2.50 5.80
CA VAL A 27 -6.48 -3.09 7.12
C VAL A 27 -7.43 -2.42 8.12
N LEU A 28 -8.15 -3.25 8.87
CA LEU A 28 -8.86 -2.85 10.08
C LEU A 28 -8.39 -3.73 11.24
N GLY A 29 -7.49 -3.17 12.05
CA GLY A 29 -6.90 -3.86 13.19
C GLY A 29 -5.97 -5.01 12.77
N LYS A 30 -6.49 -6.25 12.83
CA LYS A 30 -5.77 -7.48 12.42
C LYS A 30 -6.38 -8.15 11.19
N THR A 31 -7.37 -7.52 10.58
CA THR A 31 -8.12 -8.06 9.45
C THR A 31 -7.82 -7.25 8.21
N ILE A 32 -7.40 -7.92 7.15
CA ILE A 32 -7.21 -7.35 5.82
C ILE A 32 -8.49 -7.59 5.04
N HIS A 33 -9.12 -6.51 4.61
CA HIS A 33 -10.33 -6.53 3.80
C HIS A 33 -9.96 -6.25 2.35
N LEU A 34 -10.22 -7.23 1.48
CA LEU A 34 -9.94 -7.15 0.05
C LEU A 34 -11.22 -6.82 -0.72
N SER A 35 -11.10 -5.99 -1.75
CA SER A 35 -12.17 -5.70 -2.71
C SER A 35 -11.59 -5.62 -4.12
N GLY A 36 -12.15 -6.40 -5.06
CA GLY A 36 -11.68 -6.47 -6.44
C GLY A 36 -10.48 -7.40 -6.67
N VAL A 37 -9.85 -7.91 -5.61
CA VAL A 37 -8.73 -8.86 -5.67
C VAL A 37 -9.03 -10.13 -4.86
N LYS A 38 -8.62 -11.28 -5.39
CA LYS A 38 -8.68 -12.56 -4.68
C LYS A 38 -7.50 -12.72 -3.74
N ARG A 39 -7.67 -13.48 -2.66
CA ARG A 39 -6.62 -13.77 -1.70
C ARG A 39 -5.38 -14.39 -2.34
N GLU A 40 -5.53 -15.29 -3.32
CA GLU A 40 -4.35 -15.92 -3.94
C GLU A 40 -3.51 -14.90 -4.72
N GLY A 41 -4.17 -13.95 -5.41
CA GLY A 41 -3.48 -12.88 -6.13
C GLY A 41 -2.77 -11.92 -5.18
N PHE A 42 -3.45 -11.53 -4.10
CA PHE A 42 -2.88 -10.68 -3.06
C PHE A 42 -1.68 -11.34 -2.35
N LEU A 43 -1.73 -12.65 -2.06
CA LEU A 43 -0.63 -13.35 -1.40
C LEU A 43 0.58 -13.60 -2.30
N LYS A 44 0.40 -13.61 -3.63
CA LYS A 44 1.52 -13.69 -4.57
C LYS A 44 2.33 -12.40 -4.59
N ASP A 45 1.68 -11.26 -4.32
CA ASP A 45 2.32 -9.96 -4.23
C ASP A 45 2.86 -9.73 -2.82
N LYS A 46 4.13 -10.10 -2.61
CA LYS A 46 4.79 -9.95 -1.32
C LYS A 46 4.99 -8.49 -0.91
N GLY A 47 5.16 -7.58 -1.88
CA GLY A 47 5.28 -6.16 -1.61
C GLY A 47 3.98 -5.59 -1.07
N TRP A 48 2.88 -5.92 -1.75
CA TRP A 48 1.55 -5.53 -1.29
C TRP A 48 1.21 -6.17 0.07
N LEU A 49 1.53 -7.45 0.27
CA LEU A 49 1.34 -8.09 1.58
C LEU A 49 2.16 -7.41 2.68
N ALA A 50 3.42 -7.04 2.41
CA ALA A 50 4.27 -6.36 3.39
C ALA A 50 3.75 -4.95 3.73
N HIS A 51 3.17 -4.25 2.76
CA HIS A 51 2.47 -2.98 2.96
C HIS A 51 1.30 -3.14 3.95
N GLU A 52 0.38 -4.08 3.69
CA GLU A 52 -0.75 -4.32 4.60
C GLU A 52 -0.28 -4.81 5.99
N LEU A 53 0.76 -5.63 6.06
CA LEU A 53 1.33 -6.07 7.33
C LEU A 53 1.91 -4.91 8.15
N CYS A 54 2.45 -3.88 7.49
CA CYS A 54 2.89 -2.65 8.16
C CYS A 54 1.71 -1.97 8.86
N HIS A 55 0.57 -1.83 8.18
CA HIS A 55 -0.63 -1.28 8.82
C HIS A 55 -1.11 -2.13 9.99
N ILE A 56 -1.05 -3.47 9.91
CA ILE A 56 -1.39 -4.32 11.07
C ILE A 56 -0.47 -4.03 12.25
N ARG A 57 0.84 -3.83 12.01
CA ARG A 57 1.79 -3.46 13.07
C ARG A 57 1.44 -2.10 13.67
N GLN A 58 1.19 -1.09 12.83
CA GLN A 58 0.78 0.24 13.29
C GLN A 58 -0.52 0.18 14.11
N PHE A 59 -1.51 -0.61 13.68
CA PHE A 59 -2.73 -0.85 14.44
C PHE A 59 -2.49 -1.55 15.78
N GLN A 60 -1.48 -2.42 15.88
CA GLN A 60 -1.10 -3.08 17.13
C GLN A 60 -0.34 -2.14 18.07
N GLU A 61 0.53 -1.28 17.53
CA GLU A 61 1.32 -0.31 18.30
C GLU A 61 0.47 0.84 18.84
N TYR A 62 -0.37 1.44 17.99
CA TYR A 62 -1.18 2.61 18.36
C TYR A 62 -2.57 2.22 18.87
N GLY A 63 -3.06 1.02 18.59
CA GLY A 63 -4.42 0.58 18.91
C GLY A 63 -5.46 1.00 17.86
N PHE A 64 -6.59 0.29 17.81
CA PHE A 64 -7.57 0.36 16.73
C PHE A 64 -8.10 1.77 16.42
N PHE A 65 -8.80 2.38 17.37
CA PHE A 65 -9.45 3.68 17.17
C PHE A 65 -8.45 4.83 17.13
N ARG A 66 -7.40 4.74 17.96
CA ARG A 66 -6.36 5.77 18.04
C ARG A 66 -5.57 5.86 16.74
N PHE A 67 -5.20 4.74 16.13
CA PHE A 67 -4.52 4.74 14.84
C PHE A 67 -5.40 5.35 13.75
N LEU A 68 -6.68 4.96 13.67
CA LEU A 68 -7.59 5.50 12.65
C LEU A 68 -7.73 7.03 12.76
N TRP A 69 -7.82 7.54 14.00
CA TRP A 69 -7.84 8.98 14.24
C TRP A 69 -6.53 9.67 13.85
N LEU A 70 -5.39 9.13 14.26
CA LEU A 70 -4.07 9.66 13.91
C LEU A 70 -3.86 9.68 12.39
N TYR A 71 -4.23 8.59 11.73
CA TYR A 71 -4.15 8.42 10.29
C TYR A 71 -5.03 9.42 9.55
N LEU A 72 -6.29 9.59 9.97
CA LEU A 72 -7.21 10.54 9.35
C LEU A 72 -6.73 11.97 9.58
N ARG A 73 -6.30 12.31 10.80
CA ARG A 73 -5.79 13.64 11.14
C ARG A 73 -4.55 14.00 10.32
N GLU A 74 -3.61 13.06 10.18
CA GLU A 74 -2.41 13.27 9.36
C GLU A 74 -2.79 13.40 7.88
N SER A 75 -3.66 12.53 7.37
CA SER A 75 -4.14 12.59 5.98
C SER A 75 -4.87 13.91 5.67
N MET A 76 -5.64 14.46 6.62
CA MET A 76 -6.29 15.76 6.46
C MET A 76 -5.28 16.92 6.47
N ARG A 77 -4.15 16.77 7.15
CA ARG A 77 -3.12 17.82 7.28
C ARG A 77 -2.15 17.85 6.11
N VAL A 78 -1.66 16.69 5.66
CA VAL A 78 -0.60 16.58 4.64
C VAL A 78 -1.06 15.87 3.36
N GLY A 79 -2.26 15.30 3.35
CA GLY A 79 -2.77 14.47 2.27
C GLY A 79 -2.45 12.98 2.44
N TYR A 80 -3.14 12.15 1.67
CA TYR A 80 -2.96 10.69 1.68
C TYR A 80 -1.53 10.27 1.30
N TYR A 81 -0.98 10.82 0.21
CA TYR A 81 0.33 10.41 -0.31
C TYR A 81 1.52 10.74 0.60
N ASN A 82 1.43 11.86 1.33
CA ASN A 82 2.46 12.34 2.25
C ASN A 82 2.25 11.87 3.69
N ASN A 83 1.20 11.08 3.95
CA ASN A 83 0.97 10.53 5.27
C ASN A 83 2.15 9.62 5.65
N LYS A 84 2.83 9.92 6.77
CA LYS A 84 3.98 9.14 7.24
C LYS A 84 3.68 7.65 7.38
N TYR A 85 2.44 7.29 7.75
CA TYR A 85 2.03 5.90 7.91
C TYR A 85 1.96 5.18 6.56
N GLU A 86 1.53 5.87 5.50
CA GLU A 86 1.53 5.35 4.12
C GLU A 86 2.95 5.26 3.55
N VAL A 87 3.82 6.22 3.89
CA VAL A 87 5.22 6.22 3.48
C VAL A 87 5.95 5.02 4.11
N GLU A 88 5.77 4.78 5.41
CA GLU A 88 6.30 3.60 6.09
C GLU A 88 5.81 2.29 5.47
N ALA A 89 4.51 2.19 5.20
CA ALA A 89 3.93 1.01 4.57
C ALA A 89 4.47 0.81 3.14
N ARG A 90 4.70 1.89 2.38
CA ARG A 90 5.31 1.83 1.04
C ARG A 90 6.76 1.36 1.09
N ILE A 91 7.54 1.85 2.05
CA ILE A 91 8.92 1.39 2.27
C ILE A 91 8.94 -0.08 2.67
N ALA A 92 8.03 -0.50 3.55
CA ALA A 92 7.89 -1.90 3.94
C ALA A 92 7.50 -2.79 2.76
N GLY A 93 6.60 -2.31 1.89
CA GLY A 93 6.23 -2.99 0.65
C GLY A 93 7.42 -3.15 -0.29
N LEU A 94 8.14 -2.07 -0.56
CA LEU A 94 9.34 -2.10 -1.41
C LEU A 94 10.40 -3.04 -0.83
N LYS A 95 10.62 -3.02 0.48
CA LYS A 95 11.55 -3.95 1.13
C LYS A 95 11.10 -5.41 1.00
N GLY A 96 9.80 -5.69 1.11
CA GLY A 96 9.23 -7.01 0.90
C GLY A 96 9.38 -7.53 -0.54
N GLU A 97 9.51 -6.64 -1.53
CA GLU A 97 9.88 -7.00 -2.90
C GLU A 97 11.39 -7.21 -3.07
N ILE A 98 12.22 -6.48 -2.30
CA ILE A 98 13.70 -6.53 -2.39
C ILE A 98 14.30 -7.72 -1.63
N ASP A 99 13.69 -8.20 -0.54
CA ASP A 99 14.14 -9.39 0.22
C ASP A 99 13.90 -10.74 -0.54
N LEU A 100 13.53 -10.69 -1.83
CA LEU A 100 13.75 -11.81 -2.75
C LEU A 100 15.25 -11.93 -3.03
N PRO A 101 15.86 -13.13 -2.96
CA PRO A 101 17.25 -13.26 -3.33
C PRO A 101 17.42 -12.74 -4.76
N VAL A 102 18.48 -11.95 -4.95
CA VAL A 102 19.13 -11.59 -6.20
C VAL A 102 19.62 -12.87 -6.92
N ALA A 103 18.72 -13.82 -7.14
CA ALA A 103 18.98 -15.13 -7.70
C ALA A 103 17.94 -15.54 -8.74
N GLN A 104 16.86 -14.75 -8.95
CA GLN A 104 15.86 -15.02 -9.99
C GLN A 104 15.43 -13.80 -10.81
N LYS A 105 16.13 -12.66 -10.70
CA LYS A 105 16.05 -11.55 -11.67
C LYS A 105 17.39 -11.38 -12.39
N ALA A 106 17.89 -12.48 -12.92
CA ALA A 106 18.95 -12.50 -13.92
C ALA A 106 18.47 -13.30 -15.14
N ASP A 107 17.26 -13.01 -15.60
CA ASP A 107 16.93 -13.20 -17.01
C ASP A 107 15.80 -12.24 -17.40
N SER A 108 15.87 -11.72 -18.62
CA SER A 108 15.01 -10.67 -19.20
C SER A 108 15.44 -9.22 -18.95
N SER A 109 16.62 -8.87 -19.49
CA SER A 109 16.90 -7.65 -20.26
C SER A 109 15.81 -6.54 -20.31
N ILE A 110 15.99 -5.43 -19.59
CA ILE A 110 15.70 -4.06 -20.07
C ILE A 110 16.75 -3.09 -19.47
N ASN A 111 17.32 -2.27 -20.35
CA ASN A 111 18.42 -1.31 -20.20
C ASN A 111 18.14 -0.18 -19.18
N PRO A 112 19.10 0.29 -18.35
CA PRO A 112 18.89 1.36 -17.38
C PRO A 112 19.25 2.72 -17.98
N THR A 113 18.29 3.47 -18.53
CA THR A 113 18.52 4.91 -18.80
C THR A 113 17.19 5.66 -18.82
N GLU A 114 17.24 6.88 -18.30
CA GLU A 114 16.22 7.94 -18.34
C GLU A 114 15.21 7.97 -17.19
N LEU A 115 15.66 8.54 -16.07
CA LEU A 115 14.86 9.47 -15.28
C LEU A 115 14.50 10.68 -16.16
N PRO A 116 13.22 11.05 -16.30
CA PRO A 116 12.86 12.42 -16.67
C PRO A 116 12.38 13.15 -15.41
N ILE A 117 13.20 14.10 -14.98
CA ILE A 117 12.78 15.22 -14.15
C ILE A 117 11.78 16.03 -14.98
N PRO A 118 10.56 16.36 -14.51
CA PRO A 118 9.73 17.32 -15.19
C PRO A 118 10.33 18.71 -14.96
N VAL A 119 11.04 19.23 -15.96
CA VAL A 119 11.44 20.63 -16.03
C VAL A 119 10.27 21.41 -16.63
N ASP A 120 9.77 22.36 -15.84
CA ASP A 120 8.87 23.42 -16.26
C ASP A 120 9.29 24.06 -17.59
N VAL A 121 8.40 24.07 -18.59
CA VAL A 121 8.43 25.09 -19.65
C VAL A 121 7.01 25.51 -19.99
N LYS A 122 6.73 26.77 -19.66
CA LYS A 122 5.56 27.56 -20.03
C LYS A 122 5.29 27.52 -21.55
N LYS A 123 4.00 27.38 -21.88
CA LYS A 123 3.40 27.83 -23.16
C LYS A 123 3.42 29.36 -23.22
N GLU A 124 3.82 29.90 -24.37
CA GLU A 124 3.52 31.24 -24.95
C GLU A 124 4.60 31.45 -26.03
N THR A 125 4.38 31.84 -27.28
CA THR A 125 3.23 32.12 -28.16
C THR A 125 3.78 31.97 -29.58
#